data_AF-A0A9P7J485-F1
#
_entry.id   AF-A0A9P7J485-F1
#
_cell.length_a   1.000
_cell.length_b   1.000
_cell.length_c   1.000
_cell.angle_alpha   90.00
_cell.angle_beta   90.00
_cell.angle_gamma   90.00
#
_symmetry.space_group_name_H-M   'P 1'
#
loop_
_entity.id
_entity.type
_entity.pdbx_description
1 polymer ?
#
loop_
_entity_poly.entity_id
_entity_poly.type
_entity_poly.pdbx_seq_one_letter_code
_entity_poly.pdbx_strand_id
1 'polypeptide(L)'
;MANTIRASVIQSCTARFNLSETLDKFEKLTRLAKERDGSQLVVFPEGFIGGYPKWSTFSCFVGERTSEGRDEFIKYYNAAVEIPSPATYRIAEVSKATGVFVVMGVIERDVGTLYCTAIFVDPVEGLVAKHRKLLPTACERLIWGQGDGSTLPVVAKKFQSSVEPTRTVETKISATICWENYMPLLRTYYYSLGTQIYCVPTVDARETWESSMRHIAFEGRCFVLSACQFATEKDYPPDHPVADTSNRNPDNVMINGGSLIVSPLGKVLAGPTRKPEDILTADLDLDDIVRGKFDLDAVGHYSRPDVFQFKANISP
;
A
#
# COMPACT_ATOMS: atom_id res chain seq x y z
N MET A 1 21.90 -8.83 15.71
CA MET A 1 21.38 -7.46 15.56
C MET A 1 20.04 -7.47 16.26
N ALA A 2 19.90 -6.74 17.36
CA ALA A 2 18.83 -7.00 18.31
C ALA A 2 17.53 -6.26 17.94
N ASN A 3 17.60 -5.23 17.09
CA ASN A 3 16.49 -4.40 16.64
C ASN A 3 15.88 -4.88 15.30
N THR A 4 15.73 -6.18 15.12
CA THR A 4 15.21 -6.76 13.88
C THR A 4 13.72 -7.08 14.00
N ILE A 5 12.92 -6.68 13.01
CA ILE A 5 11.54 -7.17 12.87
C ILE A 5 11.39 -7.96 11.57
N ARG A 6 10.40 -8.84 11.47
CA ARG A 6 10.08 -9.54 10.22
C ARG A 6 8.82 -9.01 9.57
N ALA A 7 8.90 -8.64 8.31
CA ALA A 7 7.78 -8.07 7.56
C ALA A 7 7.63 -8.67 6.17
N SER A 8 6.39 -8.70 5.68
CA SER A 8 6.06 -9.18 4.34
C SER A 8 5.36 -8.13 3.49
N VAL A 9 5.53 -8.27 2.18
CA VAL A 9 4.66 -7.64 1.18
C VAL A 9 3.91 -8.71 0.40
N ILE A 10 2.62 -8.47 0.17
CA ILE A 10 1.75 -9.38 -0.57
C ILE A 10 1.68 -8.91 -2.01
N GLN A 11 1.94 -9.82 -2.94
CA GLN A 11 1.62 -9.65 -4.35
C GLN A 11 0.38 -10.47 -4.66
N SER A 12 -0.76 -9.80 -4.76
CA SER A 12 -2.04 -10.42 -5.12
C SER A 12 -3.04 -9.33 -5.51
N CYS A 13 -4.25 -9.69 -5.87
CA CYS A 13 -5.30 -8.80 -6.32
C CYS A 13 -6.65 -9.13 -5.65
N THR A 14 -7.60 -8.22 -5.81
CA THR A 14 -9.00 -8.39 -5.42
C THR A 14 -9.62 -9.60 -6.13
N ALA A 15 -10.47 -10.35 -5.45
CA ALA A 15 -11.19 -11.46 -6.06
C ALA A 15 -12.47 -10.94 -6.73
N ARG A 16 -12.44 -10.68 -8.05
CA ARG A 16 -13.62 -10.40 -8.90
C ARG A 16 -14.53 -9.27 -8.41
N PHE A 17 -13.96 -8.29 -7.71
CA PHE A 17 -14.69 -7.22 -7.01
C PHE A 17 -15.74 -7.74 -6.00
N ASN A 18 -15.60 -8.99 -5.57
CA ASN A 18 -16.40 -9.60 -4.54
C ASN A 18 -15.74 -9.39 -3.18
N LEU A 19 -16.41 -8.62 -2.31
CA LEU A 19 -15.88 -8.26 -1.00
C LEU A 19 -15.65 -9.49 -0.11
N SER A 20 -16.57 -10.45 -0.09
CA SER A 20 -16.45 -11.64 0.77
C SER A 20 -15.27 -12.51 0.35
N GLU A 21 -15.17 -12.83 -0.94
CA GLU A 21 -14.07 -13.63 -1.47
C GLU A 21 -12.71 -12.94 -1.27
N THR A 22 -12.69 -11.60 -1.40
CA THR A 22 -11.48 -10.81 -1.18
C THR A 22 -11.07 -10.81 0.30
N LEU A 23 -12.02 -10.74 1.23
CA LEU A 23 -11.74 -10.85 2.66
C LEU A 23 -11.25 -12.25 3.05
N ASP A 24 -11.81 -13.31 2.45
CA ASP A 24 -11.34 -14.69 2.64
C ASP A 24 -9.89 -14.83 2.13
N LYS A 25 -9.60 -14.23 0.97
CA LYS A 25 -8.25 -14.19 0.38
C LYS A 25 -7.26 -13.42 1.26
N PHE A 26 -7.65 -12.25 1.77
CA PHE A 26 -6.87 -11.48 2.73
C PHE A 26 -6.54 -12.30 3.99
N GLU A 27 -7.53 -12.98 4.55
CA GLU A 27 -7.34 -13.80 5.75
C GLU A 27 -6.34 -14.93 5.49
N LYS A 28 -6.53 -15.68 4.40
CA LYS A 28 -5.62 -16.75 4.00
C LYS A 28 -4.18 -16.25 3.85
N LEU A 29 -3.99 -15.13 3.15
CA LEU A 29 -2.65 -14.58 2.88
C LEU A 29 -1.98 -14.03 4.16
N THR A 30 -2.76 -13.41 5.05
CA THR A 30 -2.24 -12.92 6.33
C THR A 30 -1.83 -14.06 7.26
N ARG A 31 -2.66 -15.11 7.35
CA ARG A 31 -2.32 -16.33 8.09
C ARG A 31 -1.08 -16.99 7.53
N LEU A 32 -0.99 -17.13 6.20
CA LEU A 32 0.17 -17.73 5.57
C LEU A 32 1.45 -16.94 5.83
N ALA A 33 1.43 -15.61 5.74
CA ALA A 33 2.58 -14.76 6.08
C ALA A 33 3.00 -14.95 7.55
N LYS A 34 2.03 -15.06 8.47
CA LYS A 34 2.32 -15.31 9.89
C LYS A 34 2.90 -16.70 10.14
N GLU A 35 2.23 -17.75 9.66
CA GLU A 35 2.52 -19.15 9.98
C GLU A 35 3.76 -19.65 9.26
N ARG A 36 3.93 -19.31 7.97
CA ARG A 36 5.08 -19.75 7.16
C ARG A 36 6.34 -18.97 7.51
N ASP A 37 6.22 -17.66 7.67
CA ASP A 37 7.40 -16.78 7.72
C ASP A 37 7.62 -16.15 9.10
N GLY A 38 6.62 -16.13 9.98
CA GLY A 38 6.71 -15.46 11.28
C GLY A 38 6.50 -13.95 11.21
N SER A 39 5.88 -13.43 10.14
CA SER A 39 5.74 -11.99 9.92
C SER A 39 4.95 -11.29 11.01
N GLN A 40 5.36 -10.05 11.29
CA GLN A 40 4.77 -9.19 12.31
C GLN A 40 4.06 -7.98 11.68
N LEU A 41 4.49 -7.60 10.47
CA LEU A 41 3.91 -6.55 9.64
C LEU A 41 3.66 -7.11 8.24
N VAL A 42 2.50 -6.83 7.66
CA VAL A 42 2.17 -7.22 6.28
C VAL A 42 1.58 -6.04 5.52
N VAL A 43 2.09 -5.78 4.31
CA VAL A 43 1.60 -4.73 3.41
C VAL A 43 0.87 -5.36 2.22
N PHE A 44 -0.37 -4.94 1.99
CA PHE A 44 -1.19 -5.33 0.85
C PHE A 44 -1.21 -4.24 -0.24
N PRO A 45 -1.47 -4.60 -1.50
CA PRO A 45 -1.47 -3.66 -2.62
C PRO A 45 -2.56 -2.58 -2.60
N GLU A 46 -2.41 -1.58 -3.46
CA GLU A 46 -3.38 -0.50 -3.69
C GLU A 46 -4.72 -1.09 -4.16
N GLY A 47 -5.84 -0.62 -3.59
CA GLY A 47 -7.18 -1.07 -3.97
C GLY A 47 -7.40 -2.58 -3.84
N PHE A 48 -6.73 -3.27 -2.90
CA PHE A 48 -6.93 -4.70 -2.68
C PHE A 48 -8.36 -5.00 -2.22
N ILE A 49 -8.93 -4.21 -1.30
CA ILE A 49 -10.37 -4.21 -1.02
C ILE A 49 -11.05 -3.22 -1.98
N GLY A 50 -12.13 -3.66 -2.63
CA GLY A 50 -12.91 -2.85 -3.58
C GLY A 50 -12.40 -2.86 -5.02
N GLY A 51 -11.12 -3.15 -5.25
CA GLY A 51 -10.58 -3.40 -6.59
C GLY A 51 -10.00 -2.17 -7.29
N TYR A 52 -9.03 -2.45 -8.18
CA TYR A 52 -8.49 -1.47 -9.12
C TYR A 52 -9.08 -1.71 -10.53
N PRO A 53 -9.88 -0.79 -11.09
CA PRO A 53 -10.62 -1.01 -12.34
C PRO A 53 -9.72 -0.79 -13.59
N LYS A 54 -8.71 -1.65 -13.74
CA LYS A 54 -7.75 -1.61 -14.85
C LYS A 54 -8.49 -1.65 -16.21
N TRP A 55 -8.10 -0.79 -17.15
CA TRP A 55 -8.71 -0.63 -18.47
C TRP A 55 -10.14 -0.07 -18.52
N SER A 56 -10.81 0.10 -17.39
CA SER A 56 -12.10 0.78 -17.39
C SER A 56 -11.94 2.26 -17.72
N THR A 57 -12.86 2.76 -18.55
CA THR A 57 -13.01 4.18 -18.86
C THR A 57 -14.31 4.76 -18.29
N PHE A 58 -15.15 3.91 -17.68
CA PHE A 58 -16.49 4.24 -17.20
C PHE A 58 -17.34 4.97 -18.26
N SER A 59 -17.08 4.68 -19.55
CA SER A 59 -17.70 5.34 -20.73
C SER A 59 -17.86 6.86 -20.57
N CYS A 60 -16.82 7.51 -20.03
CA CYS A 60 -16.81 8.94 -19.80
C CYS A 60 -16.01 9.67 -20.89
N PHE A 61 -16.62 10.67 -21.50
CA PHE A 61 -16.02 11.54 -22.53
C PHE A 61 -16.14 13.00 -22.12
N VAL A 62 -15.45 13.89 -22.84
CA VAL A 62 -15.57 15.33 -22.58
C VAL A 62 -16.99 15.80 -22.91
N GLY A 63 -17.75 16.14 -21.87
CA GLY A 63 -19.13 16.64 -22.00
C GLY A 63 -20.23 15.57 -21.99
N GLU A 64 -19.88 14.28 -21.94
CA GLU A 64 -20.87 13.19 -22.03
C GLU A 64 -20.55 12.02 -21.09
N ARG A 65 -21.60 11.37 -20.57
CA ARG A 65 -21.54 10.08 -19.86
C ARG A 65 -22.68 9.19 -20.34
N THR A 66 -22.36 7.94 -20.70
CA THR A 66 -23.37 6.97 -21.16
C THR A 66 -24.08 6.29 -19.98
N SER A 67 -25.21 5.61 -20.25
CA SER A 67 -25.92 4.80 -19.25
C SER A 67 -25.06 3.66 -18.72
N GLU A 68 -24.33 3.00 -19.62
CA GLU A 68 -23.51 1.82 -19.33
C GLU A 68 -22.37 2.16 -18.36
N GLY A 69 -21.75 3.33 -18.53
CA GLY A 69 -20.73 3.83 -17.62
C GLY A 69 -21.27 4.12 -16.21
N ARG A 70 -22.52 4.56 -16.10
CA ARG A 70 -23.18 4.75 -14.79
C ARG A 70 -23.47 3.41 -14.12
N ASP A 71 -23.93 2.42 -14.87
CA ASP A 71 -24.16 1.06 -14.35
C ASP A 71 -22.86 0.39 -13.91
N GLU A 72 -21.77 0.57 -14.66
CA GLU A 72 -20.43 0.13 -14.26
C GLU A 72 -19.99 0.81 -12.95
N PHE A 73 -20.18 2.12 -12.84
CA PHE A 73 -19.83 2.86 -11.62
C PHE A 73 -20.66 2.38 -10.41
N ILE A 74 -21.94 2.04 -10.57
CA ILE A 74 -22.76 1.46 -9.49
C ILE A 74 -22.16 0.14 -9.01
N LYS A 75 -21.76 -0.75 -9.93
CA LYS A 75 -21.10 -2.03 -9.57
C LYS A 75 -19.81 -1.77 -8.78
N TYR A 76 -18.99 -0.84 -9.24
CA TYR A 76 -17.73 -0.48 -8.58
C TYR A 76 -17.95 0.16 -7.20
N TYR A 77 -18.91 1.07 -7.10
CA TYR A 77 -19.31 1.75 -5.86
C TYR A 77 -19.84 0.78 -4.80
N ASN A 78 -20.53 -0.29 -5.21
CA ASN A 78 -21.04 -1.32 -4.31
C ASN A 78 -19.95 -2.30 -3.83
N ALA A 79 -18.81 -2.38 -4.52
CA ALA A 79 -17.66 -3.15 -4.07
C ALA A 79 -16.77 -2.39 -3.06
N ALA A 80 -16.87 -1.06 -3.03
CA ALA A 80 -16.18 -0.21 -2.07
C ALA A 80 -16.78 -0.32 -0.65
N VAL A 81 -16.02 0.10 0.36
CA VAL A 81 -16.38 -0.05 1.78
C VAL A 81 -16.34 1.28 2.52
N GLU A 82 -17.28 1.47 3.45
CA GLU A 82 -17.19 2.57 4.41
C GLU A 82 -16.11 2.31 5.47
N ILE A 83 -15.65 3.37 6.13
CA ILE A 83 -14.68 3.28 7.22
C ILE A 83 -15.19 4.13 8.40
N PRO A 84 -15.57 3.51 9.53
CA PRO A 84 -15.58 2.07 9.82
C PRO A 84 -16.77 1.32 9.18
N SER A 85 -16.62 0.00 9.00
CA SER A 85 -17.64 -0.90 8.45
C SER A 85 -17.40 -2.37 8.85
N PRO A 86 -18.36 -3.29 8.63
CA PRO A 86 -18.16 -4.73 8.84
C PRO A 86 -16.90 -5.30 8.16
N ALA A 87 -16.52 -4.78 6.99
CA ALA A 87 -15.29 -5.18 6.32
C ALA A 87 -14.04 -4.81 7.14
N THR A 88 -13.98 -3.57 7.64
CA THR A 88 -12.85 -3.13 8.48
C THR A 88 -12.81 -3.86 9.84
N TYR A 89 -13.96 -4.25 10.39
CA TYR A 89 -14.00 -5.08 11.59
C TYR A 89 -13.45 -6.47 11.34
N ARG A 90 -13.83 -7.11 10.23
CA ARG A 90 -13.26 -8.41 9.83
C ARG A 90 -11.75 -8.34 9.62
N ILE A 91 -11.26 -7.25 9.03
CA ILE A 91 -9.80 -7.02 8.87
C ILE A 91 -9.12 -6.92 10.25
N ALA A 92 -9.70 -6.17 11.19
CA ALA A 92 -9.19 -6.06 12.56
C ALA A 92 -9.22 -7.39 13.32
N GLU A 93 -10.26 -8.21 13.14
CA GLU A 93 -10.36 -9.55 13.74
C GLU A 93 -9.25 -10.48 13.25
N VAL A 94 -8.96 -10.49 11.95
CA VAL A 94 -7.85 -11.28 11.38
C VAL A 94 -6.51 -10.78 11.89
N SER A 95 -6.30 -9.46 11.91
CA SER A 95 -5.08 -8.84 12.45
C SER A 95 -4.87 -9.26 13.92
N LYS A 96 -5.91 -9.17 14.74
CA LYS A 96 -5.89 -9.61 16.15
C LYS A 96 -5.61 -11.11 16.29
N ALA A 97 -6.29 -11.95 15.51
CA ALA A 97 -6.13 -13.40 15.58
C ALA A 97 -4.73 -13.88 15.16
N THR A 98 -4.08 -13.17 14.24
CA THR A 98 -2.74 -13.50 13.75
C THR A 98 -1.62 -12.78 14.50
N GLY A 99 -1.95 -11.72 15.25
CA GLY A 99 -0.96 -10.83 15.88
C GLY A 99 -0.15 -10.01 14.88
N VAL A 100 -0.66 -9.83 13.66
CA VAL A 100 0.02 -9.15 12.55
C VAL A 100 -0.51 -7.74 12.39
N PHE A 101 0.37 -6.75 12.34
CA PHE A 101 0.03 -5.40 11.92
C PHE A 101 -0.17 -5.36 10.40
N VAL A 102 -1.27 -4.77 9.93
CA VAL A 102 -1.64 -4.76 8.51
C VAL A 102 -1.67 -3.34 7.98
N VAL A 103 -1.00 -3.11 6.84
CA VAL A 103 -1.23 -1.93 5.99
C VAL A 103 -1.95 -2.39 4.73
N MET A 104 -3.14 -1.85 4.47
CA MET A 104 -4.05 -2.36 3.44
C MET A 104 -4.55 -1.23 2.53
N GLY A 105 -4.46 -1.44 1.21
CA GLY A 105 -5.14 -0.59 0.23
C GLY A 105 -6.62 -0.94 0.11
N VAL A 106 -7.49 0.04 0.28
CA VAL A 106 -8.94 -0.08 0.23
C VAL A 106 -9.55 1.03 -0.63
N ILE A 107 -10.61 0.70 -1.37
CA ILE A 107 -11.48 1.70 -1.95
C ILE A 107 -12.52 2.09 -0.89
N GLU A 108 -12.31 3.27 -0.31
CA GLU A 108 -13.17 3.84 0.71
C GLU A 108 -14.35 4.53 0.05
N ARG A 109 -15.54 4.29 0.57
CA ARG A 109 -16.77 5.00 0.22
C ARG A 109 -17.14 5.93 1.36
N ASP A 110 -17.38 7.19 1.02
CA ASP A 110 -17.85 8.19 1.98
C ASP A 110 -18.93 9.06 1.32
N VAL A 111 -20.15 8.92 1.85
CA VAL A 111 -21.41 9.45 1.31
C VAL A 111 -21.70 9.00 -0.13
N GLY A 112 -21.09 9.64 -1.12
CA GLY A 112 -21.25 9.34 -2.54
C GLY A 112 -19.94 9.41 -3.32
N THR A 113 -18.82 9.62 -2.63
CA THR A 113 -17.49 9.72 -3.23
C THR A 113 -16.66 8.49 -2.86
N LEU A 114 -15.90 7.99 -3.84
CA LEU A 114 -14.92 6.94 -3.60
C LEU A 114 -13.54 7.57 -3.38
N TYR A 115 -12.74 7.00 -2.51
CA TYR A 115 -11.37 7.42 -2.22
C TYR A 115 -10.45 6.21 -2.30
N CYS A 116 -9.25 6.41 -2.85
CA CYS A 116 -8.19 5.42 -2.74
C CYS A 116 -7.48 5.62 -1.40
N THR A 117 -7.63 4.67 -0.48
CA THR A 117 -7.22 4.81 0.92
C THR A 117 -6.27 3.70 1.33
N ALA A 118 -5.23 4.02 2.10
CA ALA A 118 -4.44 3.05 2.85
C ALA A 118 -4.88 3.07 4.32
N ILE A 119 -5.20 1.92 4.90
CA ILE A 119 -5.54 1.79 6.33
C ILE A 119 -4.42 1.07 7.10
N PHE A 120 -4.30 1.41 8.37
CA PHE A 120 -3.36 0.84 9.33
C PHE A 120 -4.13 0.12 10.42
N VAL A 121 -3.93 -1.19 10.53
CA VAL A 121 -4.67 -2.03 11.45
C VAL A 121 -3.69 -2.71 12.40
N ASP A 122 -3.82 -2.35 13.67
CA ASP A 122 -3.07 -2.87 14.79
C ASP A 122 -3.74 -4.14 15.35
N PRO A 123 -2.98 -5.21 15.67
CA PRO A 123 -3.54 -6.43 16.21
C PRO A 123 -4.13 -6.30 17.63
N VAL A 124 -3.84 -5.19 18.34
CA VAL A 124 -4.36 -4.90 19.67
C VAL A 124 -5.40 -3.78 19.62
N GLU A 125 -5.08 -2.68 18.94
CA GLU A 125 -5.91 -1.46 18.93
C GLU A 125 -6.94 -1.41 17.79
N GLY A 126 -6.86 -2.32 16.81
CA GLY A 126 -7.74 -2.33 15.64
C GLY A 126 -7.33 -1.27 14.61
N LEU A 127 -8.29 -0.61 13.97
CA LEU A 127 -8.00 0.43 12.98
C LEU A 127 -7.43 1.69 13.67
N VAL A 128 -6.13 1.96 13.49
CA VAL A 128 -5.43 3.06 14.18
C VAL A 128 -5.21 4.29 13.32
N ALA A 129 -5.19 4.15 11.99
CA ALA A 129 -5.03 5.28 11.09
C ALA A 129 -5.52 4.97 9.67
N LYS A 130 -5.74 6.02 8.89
CA LYS A 130 -5.96 5.95 7.43
C LYS A 130 -5.26 7.09 6.70
N HIS A 131 -4.97 6.87 5.43
CA HIS A 131 -4.41 7.84 4.50
C HIS A 131 -5.19 7.82 3.19
N ARG A 132 -5.86 8.92 2.83
CA ARG A 132 -6.48 9.09 1.51
C ARG A 132 -5.43 9.62 0.53
N LYS A 133 -5.32 9.01 -0.65
CA LYS A 133 -4.43 9.45 -1.74
C LYS A 133 -4.66 10.92 -2.03
N LEU A 134 -3.64 11.76 -1.90
CA LEU A 134 -3.72 13.21 -2.07
C LEU A 134 -4.20 13.59 -3.47
N LEU A 135 -3.71 12.90 -4.49
CA LEU A 135 -4.06 13.21 -5.87
C LEU A 135 -4.19 11.94 -6.72
N PRO A 136 -5.41 11.56 -7.14
CA PRO A 136 -5.62 10.52 -8.14
C PRO A 136 -4.94 10.86 -9.48
N THR A 137 -4.39 9.85 -10.14
CA THR A 137 -3.60 9.99 -11.37
C THR A 137 -4.51 9.88 -12.61
N ALA A 138 -4.40 10.85 -13.53
CA ALA A 138 -5.08 10.82 -14.82
C ALA A 138 -6.59 10.47 -14.71
N CYS A 139 -7.04 9.38 -15.35
CA CYS A 139 -8.45 8.97 -15.36
C CYS A 139 -8.98 8.55 -13.97
N GLU A 140 -8.12 8.24 -13.00
CA GLU A 140 -8.56 7.98 -11.62
C GLU A 140 -9.32 9.18 -11.04
N ARG A 141 -9.03 10.41 -11.50
CA ARG A 141 -9.73 11.64 -11.07
C ARG A 141 -11.21 11.68 -11.45
N LEU A 142 -11.65 10.80 -12.35
CA LEU A 142 -13.06 10.67 -12.70
C LEU A 142 -13.83 9.86 -11.65
N ILE A 143 -13.14 9.00 -10.89
CA ILE A 143 -13.77 8.02 -10.01
C ILE A 143 -13.40 8.19 -8.54
N TRP A 144 -12.26 8.83 -8.23
CA TRP A 144 -11.80 9.03 -6.86
C TRP A 144 -11.66 10.50 -6.48
N GLY A 145 -12.03 10.80 -5.24
CA GLY A 145 -11.76 12.07 -4.57
C GLY A 145 -10.31 12.22 -4.13
N GLN A 146 -9.94 13.45 -3.79
CA GLN A 146 -8.62 13.81 -3.26
C GLN A 146 -8.62 13.68 -1.73
N GLY A 147 -7.52 13.17 -1.18
CA GLY A 147 -7.21 13.29 0.24
C GLY A 147 -6.65 14.66 0.60
N ASP A 148 -6.57 14.92 1.90
CA ASP A 148 -6.02 16.14 2.48
C ASP A 148 -4.90 15.82 3.49
N GLY A 149 -4.30 16.87 4.06
CA GLY A 149 -3.19 16.78 4.99
C GLY A 149 -3.52 16.15 6.34
N SER A 150 -4.80 16.08 6.73
CA SER A 150 -5.24 15.47 7.99
C SER A 150 -5.11 13.94 8.00
N THR A 151 -4.91 13.34 6.82
CA THR A 151 -4.75 11.89 6.64
C THR A 151 -3.31 11.48 6.32
N LEU A 152 -2.30 12.18 6.88
CA LEU A 152 -0.88 11.87 6.68
C LEU A 152 -0.20 11.32 7.95
N PRO A 153 -0.58 10.11 8.44
CA PRO A 153 -0.11 9.57 9.71
C PRO A 153 1.31 8.99 9.63
N VAL A 154 2.05 9.09 10.75
CA VAL A 154 3.18 8.20 11.06
C VAL A 154 2.84 7.44 12.33
N VAL A 155 2.56 6.15 12.19
CA VAL A 155 2.10 5.28 13.28
C VAL A 155 3.31 4.71 14.01
N ALA A 156 3.40 4.94 15.32
CA ALA A 156 4.39 4.31 16.17
C ALA A 156 3.86 2.95 16.65
N LYS A 157 4.64 1.89 16.47
CA LYS A 157 4.32 0.52 16.92
C LYS A 157 5.52 -0.15 17.56
N LYS A 158 5.26 -0.88 18.64
CA LYS A 158 6.22 -1.78 19.29
C LYS A 158 6.03 -3.21 18.80
N PHE A 159 7.11 -3.82 18.34
CA PHE A 159 7.20 -5.24 17.96
C PHE A 159 8.15 -5.96 18.91
N GLN A 160 8.06 -7.29 18.99
CA GLN A 160 9.15 -8.07 19.58
C GLN A 160 10.21 -8.33 18.51
N SER A 161 11.48 -8.36 18.87
CA SER A 161 12.53 -8.65 17.91
C SER A 161 12.38 -10.06 17.35
N SER A 162 12.53 -10.21 16.03
CA SER A 162 12.43 -11.50 15.34
C SER A 162 13.62 -12.43 15.63
N VAL A 163 14.71 -11.89 16.20
CA VAL A 163 15.93 -12.64 16.51
C VAL A 163 16.29 -12.65 18.01
N GLU A 164 15.74 -11.73 18.81
CA GLU A 164 15.91 -11.69 20.28
C GLU A 164 14.54 -11.43 20.96
N PRO A 165 13.70 -12.45 21.18
CA PRO A 165 12.28 -12.27 21.55
C PRO A 165 11.99 -11.52 22.86
N THR A 166 13.00 -11.35 23.72
CA THR A 166 12.90 -10.56 24.97
C THR A 166 13.03 -9.06 24.72
N ARG A 167 13.49 -8.65 23.54
CA ARG A 167 13.71 -7.26 23.19
C ARG A 167 12.54 -6.70 22.39
N THR A 168 12.04 -5.56 22.86
CA THR A 168 11.04 -4.78 22.13
C THR A 168 11.72 -3.79 21.18
N VAL A 169 11.20 -3.72 19.95
CA VAL A 169 11.64 -2.83 18.88
C VAL A 169 10.55 -1.80 18.63
N GLU A 170 10.86 -0.52 18.79
CA GLU A 170 9.95 0.58 18.47
C GLU A 170 10.17 1.04 17.03
N THR A 171 9.07 1.16 16.28
CA THR A 171 9.08 1.37 14.84
C THR A 171 8.06 2.42 14.44
N LYS A 172 8.45 3.36 13.57
CA LYS A 172 7.57 4.33 12.91
C LYS A 172 7.22 3.91 11.49
N ILE A 173 5.93 3.77 11.21
CA ILE A 173 5.39 3.26 9.94
C ILE A 173 4.58 4.35 9.25
N SER A 174 4.82 4.58 7.96
CA SER A 174 3.97 5.44 7.11
C SER A 174 3.57 4.72 5.83
N ALA A 175 2.65 5.30 5.08
CA ALA A 175 2.24 4.78 3.78
C ALA A 175 2.04 5.91 2.76
N THR A 176 2.36 5.62 1.50
CA THR A 176 2.03 6.47 0.34
C THR A 176 1.59 5.62 -0.82
N ILE A 177 0.65 6.11 -1.61
CA ILE A 177 -0.03 5.30 -2.60
C ILE A 177 0.48 5.64 -4.00
N CYS A 178 1.05 4.66 -4.69
CA CYS A 178 1.40 4.77 -6.11
C CYS A 178 2.21 6.05 -6.40
N TRP A 179 1.78 6.89 -7.33
CA TRP A 179 2.56 8.04 -7.79
C TRP A 179 2.72 9.20 -6.80
N GLU A 180 2.09 9.14 -5.62
CA GLU A 180 2.46 10.02 -4.50
C GLU A 180 3.94 9.93 -4.14
N ASN A 181 4.56 8.78 -4.43
CA ASN A 181 6.00 8.56 -4.26
C ASN A 181 6.87 9.45 -5.15
N TYR A 182 6.31 10.04 -6.21
CA TYR A 182 7.01 11.05 -7.01
C TYR A 182 6.88 12.47 -6.44
N MET A 183 6.08 12.69 -5.39
CA MET A 183 5.92 13.99 -4.75
C MET A 183 7.04 14.22 -3.73
N PRO A 184 8.07 15.04 -4.02
CA PRO A 184 9.21 15.22 -3.11
C PRO A 184 8.79 15.79 -1.76
N LEU A 185 7.85 16.74 -1.73
CA LEU A 185 7.40 17.37 -0.48
C LEU A 185 6.68 16.38 0.46
N LEU A 186 5.94 15.42 -0.10
CA LEU A 186 5.29 14.38 0.70
C LEU A 186 6.31 13.42 1.30
N ARG A 187 7.32 13.03 0.52
CA ARG A 187 8.44 12.22 1.02
C ARG A 187 9.20 12.95 2.12
N THR A 188 9.57 14.21 1.91
CA THR A 188 10.22 15.05 2.91
C THR A 188 9.39 15.17 4.20
N TYR A 189 8.06 15.31 4.09
CA TYR A 189 7.17 15.31 5.25
C TYR A 189 7.31 14.04 6.09
N TYR A 190 7.17 12.86 5.48
CA TYR A 190 7.29 11.59 6.20
C TYR A 190 8.68 11.37 6.79
N TYR A 191 9.73 11.74 6.06
CA TYR A 191 11.10 11.70 6.59
C TYR A 191 11.24 12.59 7.84
N SER A 192 10.68 13.81 7.81
CA SER A 192 10.75 14.77 8.93
C SER A 192 10.06 14.26 10.20
N LEU A 193 9.06 13.39 10.06
CA LEU A 193 8.39 12.73 11.19
C LEU A 193 9.11 11.46 11.67
N GLY A 194 10.17 11.06 10.97
CA GLY A 194 11.04 9.94 11.32
C GLY A 194 10.50 8.59 10.87
N THR A 195 9.83 8.50 9.72
CA THR A 195 9.44 7.20 9.14
C THR A 195 10.65 6.26 9.05
N GLN A 196 10.47 5.03 9.55
CA GLN A 196 11.46 3.96 9.51
C GLN A 196 11.07 2.84 8.54
N ILE A 197 9.77 2.55 8.46
CA ILE A 197 9.18 1.64 7.49
C ILE A 197 8.18 2.40 6.63
N TYR A 198 8.47 2.45 5.34
CA TYR A 198 7.75 3.20 4.34
C TYR A 198 6.97 2.22 3.45
N CYS A 199 5.67 2.07 3.71
CA CYS A 199 4.81 1.14 3.00
C CYS A 199 4.27 1.77 1.71
N VAL A 200 4.27 1.00 0.62
CA VAL A 200 3.88 1.50 -0.69
C VAL A 200 2.92 0.54 -1.41
N PRO A 201 1.61 0.68 -1.17
CA PRO A 201 0.60 0.05 -2.01
C PRO A 201 0.63 0.67 -3.42
N THR A 202 0.66 -0.15 -4.47
CA THR A 202 0.69 0.32 -5.86
C THR A 202 0.04 -0.65 -6.84
N VAL A 203 -0.26 -0.17 -8.04
CA VAL A 203 -0.55 -0.97 -9.25
C VAL A 203 0.45 -0.70 -10.39
N ASP A 204 1.51 0.04 -10.10
CA ASP A 204 2.56 0.37 -11.08
C ASP A 204 3.55 -0.78 -11.25
N ALA A 205 3.26 -1.65 -12.22
CA ALA A 205 4.06 -2.84 -12.49
C ALA A 205 5.31 -2.58 -13.36
N ARG A 206 5.65 -1.33 -13.70
CA ARG A 206 6.74 -1.00 -14.63
C ARG A 206 8.12 -1.25 -14.00
N GLU A 207 9.13 -1.50 -14.82
CA GLU A 207 10.52 -1.70 -14.35
C GLU A 207 11.07 -0.45 -13.65
N THR A 208 10.75 0.74 -14.17
CA THR A 208 11.14 2.04 -13.59
C THR A 208 10.65 2.24 -12.16
N TRP A 209 9.61 1.52 -11.74
CA TRP A 209 9.11 1.54 -10.37
C TRP A 209 10.15 1.04 -9.36
N GLU A 210 10.89 -0.02 -9.70
CA GLU A 210 11.95 -0.56 -8.83
C GLU A 210 13.01 0.52 -8.55
N SER A 211 13.48 1.21 -9.59
CA SER A 211 14.47 2.27 -9.44
C SER A 211 13.99 3.38 -8.52
N SER A 212 12.70 3.74 -8.61
CA SER A 212 12.07 4.73 -7.72
C SER A 212 12.07 4.26 -6.26
N MET A 213 11.63 3.03 -5.99
CA MET A 213 11.57 2.48 -4.62
C MET A 213 12.96 2.36 -3.98
N ARG A 214 13.98 1.98 -4.78
CA ARG A 214 15.37 1.94 -4.32
C ARG A 214 15.93 3.32 -4.02
N HIS A 215 15.61 4.31 -4.85
CA HIS A 215 15.97 5.69 -4.59
C HIS A 215 15.34 6.21 -3.28
N ILE A 216 14.03 6.01 -3.09
CA ILE A 216 13.30 6.45 -1.89
C ILE A 216 13.86 5.80 -0.61
N ALA A 217 14.17 4.50 -0.66
CA ALA A 217 14.78 3.80 0.47
C ALA A 217 16.14 4.41 0.85
N PHE A 218 16.96 4.72 -0.17
CA PHE A 218 18.27 5.33 0.01
C PHE A 218 18.18 6.79 0.46
N GLU A 219 17.30 7.59 -0.14
CA GLU A 219 17.12 9.01 0.17
C GLU A 219 16.58 9.22 1.59
N GLY A 220 15.54 8.47 1.96
CA GLY A 220 14.90 8.58 3.27
C GLY A 220 15.59 7.83 4.40
N ARG A 221 16.56 6.95 4.08
CA ARG A 221 17.16 5.99 5.01
C ARG A 221 16.11 5.18 5.76
N CYS A 222 15.14 4.63 5.01
CA CYS A 222 14.05 3.83 5.56
C CYS A 222 13.93 2.51 4.79
N PHE A 223 13.29 1.52 5.41
CA PHE A 223 12.91 0.30 4.69
C PHE A 223 11.69 0.62 3.82
N VAL A 224 11.76 0.30 2.53
CA VAL A 224 10.63 0.46 1.61
C VAL A 224 9.99 -0.90 1.34
N LEU A 225 8.70 -1.00 1.62
CA LEU A 225 7.89 -2.21 1.43
C LEU A 225 6.82 -1.91 0.36
N SER A 226 7.13 -2.26 -0.89
CA SER A 226 6.25 -1.99 -2.03
C SER A 226 5.44 -3.23 -2.39
N ALA A 227 4.11 -3.11 -2.30
CA ALA A 227 3.15 -4.16 -2.62
C ALA A 227 2.40 -3.80 -3.91
N CYS A 228 2.71 -4.48 -5.00
CA CYS A 228 2.06 -4.34 -6.30
C CYS A 228 1.07 -5.47 -6.53
N GLN A 229 -0.08 -5.17 -7.15
CA GLN A 229 -1.00 -6.22 -7.58
C GLN A 229 -0.38 -7.09 -8.68
N PHE A 230 -0.66 -8.40 -8.62
CA PHE A 230 -0.61 -9.27 -9.79
C PHE A 230 -2.03 -9.72 -10.09
N ALA A 231 -2.50 -9.50 -11.32
CA ALA A 231 -3.86 -9.84 -11.72
C ALA A 231 -3.90 -10.30 -13.17
N THR A 232 -4.73 -11.30 -13.46
CA THR A 232 -5.11 -11.70 -14.83
C THR A 232 -6.59 -11.46 -15.07
N GLU A 233 -7.07 -11.63 -16.30
CA GLU A 233 -8.48 -11.38 -16.65
C GLU A 233 -9.48 -12.16 -15.78
N LYS A 234 -9.14 -13.37 -15.31
CA LYS A 234 -10.01 -14.19 -14.44
C LYS A 234 -10.25 -13.59 -13.05
N ASP A 235 -9.39 -12.67 -12.61
CA ASP A 235 -9.51 -12.01 -11.32
C ASP A 235 -10.52 -10.86 -11.34
N TYR A 236 -11.07 -10.53 -12.52
CA TYR A 236 -12.07 -9.48 -12.70
C TYR A 236 -13.46 -10.07 -13.00
N PRO A 237 -14.54 -9.27 -12.84
CA PRO A 237 -15.86 -9.66 -13.36
C PRO A 237 -15.81 -10.06 -14.85
N PRO A 238 -16.62 -11.02 -15.33
CA PRO A 238 -16.56 -11.49 -16.72
C PRO A 238 -16.79 -10.40 -17.78
N ASP A 239 -17.55 -9.36 -17.43
CA ASP A 239 -17.86 -8.20 -18.27
C ASP A 239 -16.84 -7.05 -18.12
N HIS A 240 -15.83 -7.19 -17.25
CA HIS A 240 -14.85 -6.15 -16.98
C HIS A 240 -14.03 -5.79 -18.22
N PRO A 241 -13.78 -4.49 -18.51
CA PRO A 241 -12.97 -4.07 -19.64
C PRO A 241 -11.56 -4.67 -19.68
N VAL A 242 -11.08 -5.04 -20.86
CA VAL A 242 -9.73 -5.57 -21.10
C VAL A 242 -9.09 -4.82 -22.27
N ALA A 243 -7.78 -4.97 -22.43
CA ALA A 243 -7.04 -4.30 -23.50
C ALA A 243 -7.49 -4.72 -24.90
N ASP A 244 -7.80 -6.01 -25.10
CA ASP A 244 -8.29 -6.57 -26.36
C ASP A 244 -9.46 -7.52 -26.11
N THR A 245 -10.68 -7.04 -26.37
CA THR A 245 -11.91 -7.81 -26.16
C THR A 245 -12.06 -8.98 -27.12
N SER A 246 -11.35 -8.97 -28.26
CA SER A 246 -11.40 -10.06 -29.26
C SER A 246 -10.53 -11.26 -28.88
N ASN A 247 -9.61 -11.07 -27.94
CA ASN A 247 -8.65 -12.08 -27.49
C ASN A 247 -8.70 -12.32 -25.97
N ARG A 248 -9.92 -12.38 -25.40
CA ARG A 248 -10.10 -12.68 -23.97
C ARG A 248 -9.52 -14.05 -23.62
N ASN A 249 -8.72 -14.10 -22.57
CA ASN A 249 -8.16 -15.32 -22.01
C ASN A 249 -8.01 -15.16 -20.49
N PRO A 250 -8.52 -16.10 -19.67
CA PRO A 250 -8.39 -16.07 -18.21
C PRO A 250 -6.99 -15.73 -17.67
N ASP A 251 -5.93 -16.11 -18.39
CA ASP A 251 -4.54 -15.96 -17.98
C ASP A 251 -3.83 -14.73 -18.59
N ASN A 252 -4.51 -13.93 -19.42
CA ASN A 252 -3.96 -12.66 -19.89
C ASN A 252 -3.69 -11.73 -18.72
N VAL A 253 -2.47 -11.19 -18.67
CA VAL A 253 -2.02 -10.34 -17.57
C VAL A 253 -2.62 -8.94 -17.65
N MET A 254 -3.26 -8.52 -16.56
CA MET A 254 -3.84 -7.18 -16.39
C MET A 254 -2.87 -6.25 -15.64
N ILE A 255 -2.23 -6.78 -14.59
CA ILE A 255 -1.21 -6.10 -13.78
C ILE A 255 -0.11 -7.13 -13.47
N ASN A 256 1.14 -6.80 -13.79
CA ASN A 256 2.24 -7.76 -13.83
C ASN A 256 3.13 -7.78 -12.56
N GLY A 257 2.56 -7.48 -11.39
CA GLY A 257 3.29 -7.52 -10.13
C GLY A 257 4.51 -6.59 -10.08
N GLY A 258 5.53 -7.01 -9.36
CA GLY A 258 6.75 -6.23 -9.11
C GLY A 258 6.92 -5.82 -7.66
N SER A 259 6.25 -6.49 -6.72
CA SER A 259 6.45 -6.26 -5.28
C SER A 259 7.90 -6.50 -4.87
N LEU A 260 8.39 -5.70 -3.91
CA LEU A 260 9.76 -5.74 -3.44
C LEU A 260 9.92 -5.13 -2.03
N ILE A 261 10.99 -5.52 -1.35
CA ILE A 261 11.43 -4.97 -0.06
C ILE A 261 12.85 -4.45 -0.23
N VAL A 262 13.11 -3.20 0.17
CA VAL A 262 14.40 -2.53 0.01
C VAL A 262 14.91 -2.00 1.37
N SER A 263 16.19 -2.19 1.65
CA SER A 263 16.85 -1.67 2.85
C SER A 263 17.17 -0.17 2.75
N PRO A 264 17.45 0.51 3.88
CA PRO A 264 17.89 1.92 3.92
C PRO A 264 19.14 2.26 3.09
N LEU A 265 19.92 1.24 2.72
CA LEU A 265 21.12 1.36 1.87
C LEU A 265 20.83 1.06 0.40
N GLY A 266 19.55 0.95 0.00
CA GLY A 266 19.13 0.73 -1.39
C GLY A 266 19.30 -0.72 -1.87
N LYS A 267 19.62 -1.66 -0.97
CA LYS A 267 19.73 -3.10 -1.28
C LYS A 267 18.34 -3.71 -1.32
N VAL A 268 18.01 -4.40 -2.40
CA VAL A 268 16.80 -5.22 -2.48
C VAL A 268 16.98 -6.45 -1.59
N LEU A 269 16.12 -6.59 -0.58
CA LEU A 269 16.11 -7.71 0.37
C LEU A 269 15.24 -8.86 -0.12
N ALA A 270 14.14 -8.55 -0.82
CA ALA A 270 13.27 -9.52 -1.46
C ALA A 270 12.61 -8.90 -2.71
N GLY A 271 12.41 -9.70 -3.75
CA GLY A 271 11.86 -9.25 -5.04
C GLY A 271 12.91 -8.61 -5.98
N PRO A 272 12.48 -7.87 -7.02
CA PRO A 272 11.08 -7.77 -7.46
C PRO A 272 10.54 -9.12 -7.95
N THR A 273 9.31 -9.48 -7.59
CA THR A 273 8.69 -10.73 -8.05
C THR A 273 7.74 -10.51 -9.22
N ARG A 274 7.95 -11.26 -10.31
CA ARG A 274 7.04 -11.37 -11.46
C ARG A 274 6.25 -12.68 -11.46
N LYS A 275 6.44 -13.50 -10.42
CA LYS A 275 5.58 -14.66 -10.17
C LYS A 275 4.16 -14.15 -9.90
N PRO A 276 3.12 -14.98 -10.05
CA PRO A 276 1.74 -14.60 -9.72
C PRO A 276 1.52 -14.21 -8.24
N GLU A 277 0.56 -14.85 -7.56
CA GLU A 277 0.35 -14.65 -6.12
C GLU A 277 1.59 -15.08 -5.33
N ASP A 278 2.20 -14.14 -4.59
CA ASP A 278 3.45 -14.35 -3.86
C ASP A 278 3.48 -13.54 -2.55
N ILE A 279 4.23 -14.05 -1.57
CA ILE A 279 4.48 -13.39 -0.29
C ILE A 279 5.98 -13.26 -0.14
N LEU A 280 6.46 -12.03 -0.27
CA LEU A 280 7.87 -11.71 -0.08
C LEU A 280 8.10 -11.29 1.35
N THR A 281 9.09 -11.89 2.02
CA THR A 281 9.37 -11.64 3.43
C THR A 281 10.85 -11.33 3.63
N ALA A 282 11.14 -10.38 4.52
CA ALA A 282 12.50 -10.03 4.91
C ALA A 282 12.58 -9.70 6.40
N ASP A 283 13.75 -9.96 6.98
CA ASP A 283 14.15 -9.41 8.27
C ASP A 283 14.67 -7.98 8.07
N LEU A 284 14.13 -7.05 8.83
CA LEU A 284 14.44 -5.63 8.78
C LEU A 284 15.22 -5.25 10.05
N ASP A 285 16.55 -5.18 9.96
CA ASP A 285 17.37 -4.66 11.06
C ASP A 285 17.24 -3.14 11.12
N LEU A 286 16.48 -2.62 12.08
CA LEU A 286 16.25 -1.17 12.19
C LEU A 286 17.52 -0.39 12.53
N ASP A 287 18.60 -1.04 12.97
CA ASP A 287 19.89 -0.36 13.14
C ASP A 287 20.50 0.09 11.79
N ASP A 288 20.12 -0.52 10.66
CA ASP A 288 20.56 -0.10 9.32
C ASP A 288 20.09 1.31 8.94
N ILE A 289 19.01 1.79 9.57
CA ILE A 289 18.53 3.17 9.42
C ILE A 289 19.56 4.14 9.99
N VAL A 290 20.02 3.88 11.21
CA VAL A 290 21.03 4.72 11.88
C VAL A 290 22.37 4.64 11.14
N ARG A 291 22.76 3.44 10.69
CA ARG A 291 23.96 3.26 9.85
C ARG A 291 23.87 4.06 8.55
N GLY A 292 22.72 4.06 7.87
CA GLY A 292 22.52 4.85 6.66
C GLY A 292 22.48 6.37 6.92
N LYS A 293 21.93 6.80 8.06
CA LYS A 293 21.87 8.22 8.45
C LYS A 293 23.23 8.81 8.83
N PHE A 294 24.19 7.97 9.23
CA PHE A 294 25.58 8.40 9.39
C PHE A 294 26.14 8.96 8.08
N ASP A 295 25.85 8.33 6.93
CA ASP A 295 26.28 8.83 5.63
C ASP A 295 25.48 10.06 5.18
N LEU A 296 24.15 10.05 5.38
CA LEU A 296 23.25 11.11 4.92
C LEU A 296 21.91 11.09 5.68
N ASP A 297 21.51 12.23 6.26
CA ASP A 297 20.14 12.47 6.75
C ASP A 297 19.55 13.71 6.07
N ALA A 298 18.66 13.48 5.09
CA ALA A 298 18.07 14.51 4.23
C ALA A 298 17.23 15.56 4.99
N VAL A 299 16.68 15.20 6.15
CA VAL A 299 15.89 16.09 7.02
C VAL A 299 16.62 16.46 8.30
N GLY A 300 17.81 15.88 8.52
CA GLY A 300 18.70 16.17 9.64
C GLY A 300 19.86 17.05 9.22
N HIS A 301 21.08 16.50 9.33
CA HIS A 301 22.33 17.25 9.12
C HIS A 301 22.56 17.76 7.68
N TYR A 302 21.80 17.26 6.70
CA TYR A 302 21.88 17.71 5.31
C TYR A 302 20.79 18.73 4.89
N SER A 303 19.84 19.05 5.79
CA SER A 303 18.59 19.76 5.43
C SER A 303 18.70 21.27 5.19
N ARG A 304 19.77 21.94 5.65
CA ARG A 304 20.01 23.39 5.51
C ARG A 304 18.77 24.27 5.82
N PRO A 305 18.23 24.24 7.06
CA PRO A 305 17.05 25.01 7.46
C PRO A 305 17.27 26.53 7.45
N ASP A 306 18.53 26.97 7.40
CA ASP A 306 18.92 28.36 7.16
C ASP A 306 18.61 28.83 5.72
N VAL A 307 18.45 27.90 4.77
CA VAL A 307 18.16 28.18 3.36
C VAL A 307 16.76 27.70 2.96
N PHE A 308 16.39 26.48 3.34
CA PHE A 308 15.14 25.85 2.94
C PHE A 308 14.23 25.65 4.14
N GLN A 309 13.02 26.21 4.08
CA GLN A 309 12.00 26.03 5.10
C GLN A 309 10.83 25.23 4.53
N PHE A 310 10.48 24.14 5.21
CA PHE A 310 9.35 23.30 4.86
C PHE A 310 8.23 23.46 5.89
N LYS A 311 6.99 23.64 5.41
CA LYS A 311 5.79 23.66 6.23
C LYS A 311 4.68 22.88 5.53
N ALA A 312 4.14 21.87 6.21
CA ALA A 312 2.96 21.14 5.76
C ALA A 312 1.69 21.71 6.41
N ASN A 313 0.60 21.78 5.66
CA ASN A 313 -0.73 21.97 6.22
C ASN A 313 -1.35 20.59 6.47
N ILE A 314 -1.63 20.29 7.74
CA ILE A 314 -2.20 19.00 8.20
C ILE A 314 -3.66 19.15 8.66
N SER A 315 -4.27 20.30 8.38
CA SER A 315 -5.71 20.51 8.59
C SER A 315 -6.51 19.95 7.41
N PRO A 316 -7.78 19.53 7.63
CA PRO A 316 -8.73 19.19 6.57
C PRO A 316 -9.01 20.37 5.64
#